data_AF-A0A6L7LX91-F1
#
_entry.id   AF-A0A6L7LX91-F1
#
_cell.length_a   1.000
_cell.length_b   1.000
_cell.length_c   1.000
_cell.angle_alpha   90.00
_cell.angle_beta   90.00
_cell.angle_gamma   90.00
#
_symmetry.space_group_name_H-M   'P 1'
#
loop_
_entity.id
_entity.type
_entity.pdbx_description
1 polymer ?
#
loop_
_entity_poly.entity_id
_entity_poly.type
_entity_poly.pdbx_seq_one_letter_code
_entity_poly.pdbx_strand_id
1 'polypeptide(L)'
;MIIAVALYFILILLVLVNVMQAFEWSVFWAAIPFVLVILSVGGVYMWKSTRRVMLTALGYVGMIALTAVAITLAFPAYEIIFSDSSSNWTANLTQIFFSSIGLYVCGLWIRATTWDQADSLEWLAKFLGGPSLYLTMVSALILCSATLLAMEWLQEVQEWALTITPRFLARGIIPPLTLFLFFWGILLLLSKWWNTFYLRLSINRWESGVPINERSNLDRVRNVMNDANMFEDQMRFLWRRHDESYLVPRYISFATPVLGFIGTVLGISLAADGIRKIIGTDSGLSGLSNELGSAIAPLGIAFDTTLIALSLSIALTLLLALVQRGEERTLTVLERHMKERLRVH
;
A
#
# COMPACT_ATOMS: atom_id res chain seq x y z
N MET A 1 -11.66 19.91 11.11
CA MET A 1 -10.88 21.15 10.84
C MET A 1 -9.52 21.10 11.53
N ILE A 2 -9.45 20.91 12.85
CA ILE A 2 -8.18 20.77 13.60
C ILE A 2 -7.27 19.68 13.01
N ILE A 3 -7.82 18.51 12.69
CA ILE A 3 -7.07 17.39 12.07
C ILE A 3 -6.51 17.78 10.69
N ALA A 4 -7.27 18.51 9.87
CA ALA A 4 -6.82 18.93 8.55
C ALA A 4 -5.68 19.95 8.61
N VAL A 5 -5.70 20.84 9.61
CA VAL A 5 -4.62 21.81 9.85
C VAL A 5 -3.37 21.13 10.38
N ALA A 6 -3.50 20.14 11.28
CA ALA A 6 -2.37 19.36 11.76
C ALA A 6 -1.70 18.55 10.64
N LEU A 7 -2.50 17.87 9.79
CA LEU A 7 -2.00 17.15 8.62
C LEU A 7 -1.29 18.08 7.63
N TYR A 8 -1.80 19.32 7.47
CA TYR A 8 -1.16 20.32 6.64
C TYR A 8 0.26 20.65 7.13
N PHE A 9 0.45 20.97 8.41
CA PHE A 9 1.80 21.27 8.95
C PHE A 9 2.78 20.10 8.80
N ILE A 10 2.33 18.87 9.01
CA ILE A 10 3.13 17.65 8.80
C ILE A 10 3.50 17.50 7.33
N LEU A 11 2.55 17.71 6.42
CA LEU A 11 2.77 17.62 4.98
C LEU A 11 3.82 18.60 4.52
N ILE A 12 3.76 19.85 4.99
CA ILE A 12 4.77 20.83 4.59
C ILE A 12 6.15 20.37 5.07
N LEU A 13 6.28 19.95 6.34
CA LEU A 13 7.55 19.47 6.90
C LEU A 13 8.14 18.30 6.09
N LEU A 14 7.30 17.35 5.66
CA LEU A 14 7.72 16.23 4.83
C LEU A 14 8.14 16.66 3.41
N VAL A 15 7.41 17.60 2.79
CA VAL A 15 7.79 18.18 1.51
C VAL A 15 9.15 18.89 1.62
N LEU A 16 9.40 19.57 2.74
CA LEU A 16 10.69 20.24 3.00
C LEU A 16 11.83 19.22 3.09
N VAL A 17 11.66 18.15 3.86
CA VAL A 17 12.64 17.04 3.93
C VAL A 17 12.90 16.45 2.55
N ASN A 18 11.85 16.25 1.75
CA ASN A 18 11.95 15.63 0.44
C ASN A 18 12.63 16.53 -0.61
N VAL A 19 12.32 17.83 -0.62
CA VAL A 19 12.99 18.82 -1.50
C VAL A 19 14.46 18.97 -1.13
N MET A 20 14.78 18.95 0.17
CA MET A 20 16.17 18.98 0.64
C MET A 20 16.96 17.75 0.21
N GLN A 21 16.35 16.56 0.25
CA GLN A 21 16.98 15.32 -0.20
C GLN A 21 17.13 15.25 -1.73
N ALA A 22 16.13 15.73 -2.50
CA ALA A 22 16.10 15.59 -3.96
C ALA A 22 17.08 16.53 -4.70
N PHE A 23 17.42 17.68 -4.12
CA PHE A 23 18.21 18.72 -4.81
C PHE A 23 19.53 19.09 -4.12
N GLU A 24 19.90 18.41 -3.04
CA GLU A 24 21.02 18.80 -2.15
C GLU A 24 20.98 20.30 -1.75
N TRP A 25 19.80 20.91 -1.77
CA TRP A 25 19.65 22.34 -1.55
C TRP A 25 19.90 22.70 -0.09
N SER A 26 20.54 23.85 0.13
CA SER A 26 20.65 24.42 1.48
C SER A 26 19.25 24.70 2.04
N VAL A 27 19.08 24.51 3.36
CA VAL A 27 17.81 24.69 4.11
C VAL A 27 17.10 26.00 3.73
N PHE A 28 17.88 27.03 3.39
CA PHE A 28 17.40 28.37 3.07
C PHE A 28 16.60 28.45 1.76
N TRP A 29 17.00 27.74 0.70
CA TRP A 29 16.32 27.80 -0.60
C TRP A 29 15.07 26.92 -0.66
N ALA A 30 15.06 25.80 0.07
CA ALA A 30 13.88 24.94 0.22
C ALA A 30 12.74 25.63 1.00
N ALA A 31 13.05 26.59 1.86
CA ALA A 31 12.07 27.31 2.69
C ALA A 31 11.22 28.34 1.91
N ILE A 32 11.69 28.85 0.76
CA ILE A 32 11.02 29.92 0.00
C ILE A 32 9.68 29.47 -0.62
N PRO A 33 9.60 28.37 -1.40
CA PRO A 33 8.31 27.88 -1.91
C PRO A 33 7.37 27.45 -0.77
N PHE A 34 7.92 27.00 0.36
CA PHE A 34 7.18 26.58 1.54
C PHE A 34 6.50 27.76 2.26
N VAL A 35 7.20 28.89 2.42
CA VAL A 35 6.64 30.13 2.97
C VAL A 35 5.52 30.64 2.06
N LEU A 36 5.66 30.52 0.74
CA LEU A 36 4.59 30.88 -0.20
C LEU A 36 3.35 29.99 -0.06
N VAL A 37 3.52 28.68 0.14
CA VAL A 37 2.42 27.74 0.38
C VAL A 37 1.73 28.04 1.73
N ILE A 38 2.50 28.30 2.81
CA ILE A 38 1.95 28.76 4.10
C ILE A 38 1.18 30.07 3.96
N LEU A 39 1.72 31.06 3.23
CA LEU A 39 1.08 32.35 3.03
C LEU A 39 -0.20 32.23 2.19
N SER A 40 -0.21 31.38 1.16
CA SER A 40 -1.42 31.13 0.35
C SER A 40 -2.53 30.46 1.16
N VAL A 41 -2.21 29.47 1.99
CA VAL A 41 -3.20 28.80 2.85
C VAL A 41 -3.63 29.69 4.02
N GLY A 42 -2.71 30.47 4.60
CA GLY A 42 -3.02 31.51 5.59
C GLY A 42 -3.93 32.60 5.00
N GLY A 43 -3.73 32.97 3.74
CA GLY A 43 -4.61 33.88 2.99
C GLY A 43 -6.02 33.31 2.79
N VAL A 44 -6.14 32.02 2.47
CA VAL A 44 -7.44 31.32 2.38
C VAL A 44 -8.13 31.25 3.75
N TYR A 45 -7.37 31.13 4.85
CA TYR A 45 -7.90 31.10 6.21
C TYR A 45 -8.40 32.47 6.70
N MET A 46 -7.77 33.57 6.24
CA MET A 46 -8.20 34.93 6.58
C MET A 46 -9.40 35.42 5.74
N TRP A 47 -9.72 34.78 4.62
CA TRP A 47 -10.85 35.16 3.78
C TRP A 47 -12.17 34.67 4.41
N LYS A 48 -13.05 35.60 4.80
CA LYS A 48 -14.42 35.33 5.29
C LYS A 48 -15.28 34.65 4.21
N SER A 49 -15.02 33.39 3.91
CA SER A 49 -15.74 32.60 2.90
C SER A 49 -16.48 31.43 3.56
N THR A 50 -17.64 31.10 3.01
CA THR A 50 -18.51 30.00 3.45
C THR A 50 -17.70 28.70 3.60
N ARG A 51 -17.89 27.99 4.72
CA ARG A 51 -17.15 26.78 5.11
C ARG A 51 -16.97 25.74 3.98
N ARG A 52 -17.94 25.62 3.05
CA ARG A 52 -17.85 24.72 1.88
C ARG A 52 -16.82 25.18 0.85
N VAL A 53 -16.78 26.47 0.52
CA VAL A 53 -15.83 27.05 -0.47
C VAL A 53 -14.40 26.97 0.05
N MET A 54 -14.22 27.15 1.35
CA MET A 54 -12.91 27.00 2.00
C MET A 54 -12.43 25.53 1.96
N LEU A 55 -13.31 24.56 2.22
CA LEU A 55 -12.96 23.14 2.19
C LEU A 55 -12.63 22.65 0.77
N THR A 56 -13.35 23.12 -0.26
CA THR A 56 -13.02 22.79 -1.65
C THR A 56 -11.69 23.40 -2.08
N ALA A 57 -11.42 24.66 -1.72
CA ALA A 57 -10.12 25.30 -1.97
C ALA A 57 -8.95 24.53 -1.31
N LEU A 58 -9.10 24.14 -0.04
CA LEU A 58 -8.13 23.29 0.67
C LEU A 58 -7.95 21.92 -0.01
N GLY A 59 -9.02 21.33 -0.54
CA GLY A 59 -8.95 20.10 -1.33
C GLY A 59 -8.08 20.24 -2.58
N TYR A 60 -8.21 21.35 -3.33
CA TYR A 60 -7.38 21.61 -4.51
C TYR A 60 -5.90 21.79 -4.16
N VAL A 61 -5.59 22.48 -3.06
CA VAL A 61 -4.21 22.59 -2.56
C VAL A 61 -3.65 21.20 -2.21
N GLY A 62 -4.50 20.29 -1.69
CA GLY A 62 -4.15 18.89 -1.45
C GLY A 62 -3.79 18.12 -2.70
N MET A 63 -4.53 18.33 -3.77
CA MET A 63 -4.23 17.70 -5.06
C MET A 63 -2.91 18.21 -5.64
N ILE A 64 -2.62 19.51 -5.53
CA ILE A 64 -1.35 20.10 -6.00
C ILE A 64 -0.17 19.58 -5.17
N ALA A 65 -0.32 19.49 -3.85
CA ALA A 65 0.69 18.91 -2.99
C ALA A 65 0.94 17.43 -3.34
N LEU A 66 -0.13 16.65 -3.56
CA LEU A 66 -0.02 15.25 -3.93
C LEU A 66 0.74 15.06 -5.25
N THR A 67 0.46 15.87 -6.27
CA THR A 67 1.20 15.79 -7.55
C THR A 67 2.66 16.18 -7.39
N ALA A 68 2.97 17.21 -6.60
CA ALA A 68 4.34 17.60 -6.31
C ALA A 68 5.13 16.47 -5.63
N VAL A 69 4.56 15.84 -4.59
CA VAL A 69 5.23 14.72 -3.90
C VAL A 69 5.36 13.49 -4.82
N ALA A 70 4.39 13.23 -5.69
CA ALA A 70 4.47 12.13 -6.65
C ALA A 70 5.62 12.33 -7.65
N ILE A 71 5.85 13.56 -8.11
CA ILE A 71 6.98 13.88 -9.01
C ILE A 71 8.31 13.64 -8.30
N THR A 72 8.45 14.04 -7.03
CA THR A 72 9.67 13.82 -6.25
C THR A 72 9.97 12.35 -5.98
N LEU A 73 8.95 11.48 -5.99
CA LEU A 73 9.10 10.03 -5.86
C LEU A 73 9.53 9.38 -7.19
N ALA A 74 9.14 9.95 -8.33
CA ALA A 74 9.37 9.35 -9.64
C ALA A 74 10.87 9.23 -9.99
N PHE A 75 11.68 10.22 -9.62
CA PHE A 75 13.12 10.23 -9.90
C PHE A 75 13.90 9.11 -9.18
N PRO A 76 13.84 8.96 -7.83
CA PRO A 76 14.56 7.88 -7.15
C PRO A 76 14.01 6.50 -7.51
N ALA A 77 12.71 6.41 -7.85
CA ALA A 77 12.14 5.18 -8.38
C ALA A 77 12.74 4.84 -9.76
N TYR A 78 12.88 5.80 -10.67
CA TYR A 78 13.50 5.58 -11.98
C TYR A 78 14.95 5.11 -11.85
N GLU A 79 15.73 5.74 -10.97
CA GLU A 79 17.12 5.34 -10.70
C GLU A 79 17.19 3.87 -10.23
N ILE A 80 16.43 3.47 -9.22
CA ILE A 80 16.44 2.06 -8.73
C ILE A 80 16.07 1.04 -9.82
N ILE A 81 15.24 1.44 -10.79
CA ILE A 81 14.74 0.54 -11.84
C ILE A 81 15.75 0.38 -12.99
N PHE A 82 16.42 1.47 -13.37
CA PHE A 82 17.18 1.54 -14.62
C PHE A 82 18.68 1.82 -14.45
N SER A 83 19.15 2.27 -13.28
CA SER A 83 20.58 2.42 -13.05
C SER A 83 21.18 1.14 -12.46
N ASP A 84 22.10 0.54 -13.22
CA ASP A 84 22.89 -0.63 -12.79
C ASP A 84 23.91 -0.27 -11.67
N SER A 85 23.96 0.99 -11.23
CA SER A 85 24.89 1.45 -10.20
C SER A 85 24.33 1.24 -8.80
N SER A 86 25.00 0.36 -8.04
CA SER A 86 24.69 0.10 -6.63
C SER A 86 25.02 1.26 -5.68
N SER A 87 25.63 2.36 -6.17
CA SER A 87 26.27 3.36 -5.31
C SER A 87 25.32 4.26 -4.52
N ASN A 88 24.03 4.35 -4.87
CA ASN A 88 23.08 5.29 -4.25
C ASN A 88 21.78 4.64 -3.73
N TRP A 89 21.76 3.32 -3.48
CA TRP A 89 20.55 2.60 -3.08
C TRP A 89 19.94 3.11 -1.77
N THR A 90 20.76 3.32 -0.74
CA THR A 90 20.35 3.96 0.54
C THR A 90 19.61 5.28 0.32
N ALA A 91 20.22 6.19 -0.45
CA ALA A 91 19.72 7.53 -0.67
C ALA A 91 18.38 7.51 -1.41
N ASN A 92 18.29 6.71 -2.48
CA ASN A 92 17.06 6.55 -3.26
C ASN A 92 15.94 5.91 -2.43
N LEU A 93 16.25 4.87 -1.64
CA LEU A 93 15.27 4.22 -0.76
C LEU A 93 14.78 5.16 0.35
N THR A 94 15.67 5.97 0.91
CA THR A 94 15.34 6.98 1.93
C THR A 94 14.41 8.05 1.35
N GLN A 95 14.68 8.54 0.14
CA GLN A 95 13.83 9.50 -0.54
C GLN A 95 12.45 8.92 -0.88
N ILE A 96 12.38 7.65 -1.31
CA ILE A 96 11.12 6.95 -1.55
C ILE A 96 10.31 6.82 -0.24
N PHE A 97 10.97 6.50 0.88
CA PHE A 97 10.33 6.39 2.18
C PHE A 97 9.66 7.71 2.59
N PHE A 98 10.40 8.82 2.60
CA PHE A 98 9.85 10.13 2.98
C PHE A 98 8.78 10.64 2.00
N SER A 99 9.00 10.46 0.69
CA SER A 99 8.00 10.76 -0.33
C SER A 99 6.69 9.99 -0.10
N SER A 100 6.79 8.72 0.27
CA SER A 100 5.63 7.87 0.52
C SER A 100 4.86 8.33 1.77
N ILE A 101 5.55 8.75 2.84
CA ILE A 101 4.88 9.37 4.00
C ILE A 101 4.16 10.65 3.57
N GLY A 102 4.80 11.49 2.76
CA GLY A 102 4.19 12.71 2.21
C GLY A 102 2.89 12.40 1.45
N LEU A 103 2.93 11.43 0.53
CA LEU A 103 1.74 10.98 -0.20
C LEU A 103 0.63 10.46 0.71
N TYR A 104 0.99 9.72 1.77
CA TYR A 104 0.02 9.20 2.72
C TYR A 104 -0.69 10.34 3.46
N VAL A 105 0.06 11.33 3.93
CA VAL A 105 -0.48 12.53 4.60
C VAL A 105 -1.34 13.35 3.63
N CYS A 106 -0.93 13.52 2.37
CA CYS A 106 -1.74 14.15 1.33
C CYS A 106 -3.10 13.43 1.17
N GLY A 107 -3.08 12.10 1.08
CA GLY A 107 -4.29 11.29 0.94
C GLY A 107 -5.23 11.42 2.14
N LEU A 108 -4.70 11.41 3.37
CA LEU A 108 -5.48 11.66 4.57
C LEU A 108 -6.07 13.07 4.59
N TRP A 109 -5.29 14.06 4.14
CA TRP A 109 -5.72 15.44 4.11
C TRP A 109 -6.87 15.66 3.11
N ILE A 110 -6.75 15.14 1.90
CA ILE A 110 -7.81 15.17 0.87
C ILE A 110 -9.07 14.48 1.40
N ARG A 111 -8.93 13.31 2.04
CA ARG A 111 -10.08 12.61 2.63
C ARG A 111 -10.74 13.44 3.74
N ALA A 112 -9.96 14.13 4.58
CA ALA A 112 -10.49 14.96 5.65
C ALA A 112 -11.21 16.23 5.13
N THR A 113 -10.85 16.74 3.95
CA THR A 113 -11.46 17.94 3.36
C THR A 113 -12.64 17.63 2.45
N THR A 114 -12.69 16.44 1.86
CA THR A 114 -13.75 15.99 0.93
C THR A 114 -14.83 15.13 1.58
N TRP A 115 -14.75 14.87 2.89
CA TRP A 115 -15.69 13.99 3.59
C TRP A 115 -17.12 14.54 3.57
N ASP A 116 -17.97 13.93 2.75
CA ASP A 116 -19.41 14.16 2.69
C ASP A 116 -20.17 13.16 3.58
N GLN A 117 -21.36 13.53 4.05
CA GLN A 117 -22.23 12.66 4.84
C GLN A 117 -22.80 11.53 3.96
N ALA A 118 -22.10 10.41 3.89
CA ALA A 118 -22.53 9.24 3.13
C ALA A 118 -23.82 8.62 3.70
N ASP A 119 -24.76 8.22 2.84
CA ASP A 119 -25.97 7.47 3.22
C ASP A 119 -25.65 6.15 3.93
N SER A 120 -26.62 5.58 4.65
CA SER A 120 -26.44 4.35 5.43
C SER A 120 -26.08 3.11 4.60
N LEU A 121 -26.69 2.96 3.41
CA LEU A 121 -26.36 1.88 2.46
C LEU A 121 -24.96 2.08 1.87
N GLU A 122 -24.65 3.32 1.51
CA GLU A 122 -23.34 3.67 0.96
C GLU A 122 -22.23 3.48 2.00
N TRP A 123 -22.52 3.70 3.28
CA TRP A 123 -21.61 3.39 4.39
C TRP A 123 -21.31 1.89 4.48
N LEU A 124 -22.34 1.02 4.44
CA LEU A 124 -22.16 -0.44 4.43
C LEU A 124 -21.38 -0.90 3.20
N ALA A 125 -21.70 -0.36 2.03
CA ALA A 125 -21.01 -0.67 0.79
C ALA A 125 -19.55 -0.17 0.76
N LYS A 126 -19.26 0.98 1.36
CA LYS A 126 -17.89 1.48 1.57
C LYS A 126 -17.14 0.60 2.56
N PHE A 127 -17.82 0.08 3.58
CA PHE A 127 -17.24 -0.77 4.60
C PHE A 127 -16.84 -2.16 4.06
N LEU A 128 -17.74 -2.80 3.30
CA LEU A 128 -17.51 -4.07 2.59
C LEU A 128 -16.53 -3.91 1.42
N GLY A 129 -16.58 -2.75 0.75
CA GLY A 129 -15.69 -2.38 -0.35
C GLY A 129 -14.20 -2.33 0.00
N GLY A 130 -13.85 -2.43 1.29
CA GLY A 130 -12.48 -2.46 1.78
C GLY A 130 -11.86 -1.08 1.96
N PRO A 131 -10.60 -1.02 2.43
CA PRO A 131 -9.88 0.25 2.56
C PRO A 131 -9.64 0.89 1.20
N SER A 132 -9.34 2.19 1.19
CA SER A 132 -8.95 2.86 -0.04
C SER A 132 -7.67 2.24 -0.60
N LEU A 133 -7.71 1.84 -1.88
CA LEU A 133 -6.58 1.26 -2.59
C LEU A 133 -5.35 2.17 -2.56
N TYR A 134 -5.54 3.47 -2.76
CA TYR A 134 -4.45 4.45 -2.72
C TYR A 134 -3.71 4.46 -1.37
N LEU A 135 -4.41 4.64 -0.24
CA LEU A 135 -3.74 4.71 1.07
C LEU A 135 -3.02 3.41 1.42
N THR A 136 -3.61 2.25 1.09
CA THR A 136 -2.97 0.95 1.35
C THR A 136 -1.75 0.72 0.46
N MET A 137 -1.81 1.15 -0.80
CA MET A 137 -0.67 1.10 -1.72
C MET A 137 0.48 1.98 -1.20
N VAL A 138 0.19 3.20 -0.77
CA VAL A 138 1.22 4.10 -0.22
C VAL A 138 1.77 3.57 1.10
N SER A 139 0.91 3.04 2.00
CA SER A 139 1.38 2.37 3.22
C SER A 139 2.28 1.17 2.92
N ALA A 140 2.02 0.42 1.85
CA ALA A 140 2.88 -0.67 1.41
C ALA A 140 4.24 -0.18 0.91
N LEU A 141 4.30 0.96 0.21
CA LEU A 141 5.58 1.60 -0.17
C LEU A 141 6.39 2.01 1.07
N ILE A 142 5.73 2.58 2.07
CA ILE A 142 6.38 2.95 3.35
C ILE A 142 6.96 1.69 4.03
N LEU A 143 6.15 0.63 4.17
CA LEU A 143 6.63 -0.62 4.78
C LEU A 143 7.77 -1.24 3.99
N CYS A 144 7.65 -1.31 2.66
CA CYS A 144 8.67 -1.89 1.79
C CYS A 144 10.00 -1.15 1.92
N SER A 145 9.99 0.18 1.71
CA SER A 145 11.20 1.00 1.83
C SER A 145 11.79 0.96 3.24
N ALA A 146 10.96 0.98 4.29
CA ALA A 146 11.42 0.81 5.67
C ALA A 146 12.10 -0.55 5.91
N THR A 147 11.52 -1.65 5.43
CA THR A 147 12.15 -2.97 5.57
C THR A 147 13.46 -3.08 4.82
N LEU A 148 13.58 -2.50 3.62
CA LEU A 148 14.82 -2.53 2.87
C LEU A 148 15.91 -1.72 3.56
N LEU A 149 15.59 -0.51 4.05
CA LEU A 149 16.50 0.30 4.87
C LEU A 149 16.89 -0.42 6.18
N ALA A 150 15.96 -1.13 6.81
CA ALA A 150 16.24 -1.91 8.02
C ALA A 150 17.17 -3.10 7.72
N MET A 151 17.01 -3.76 6.57
CA MET A 151 17.90 -4.86 6.14
C MET A 151 19.32 -4.37 5.87
N GLU A 152 19.44 -3.20 5.27
CA GLU A 152 20.73 -2.55 5.02
C GLU A 152 21.42 -2.14 6.32
N TRP A 153 20.68 -1.51 7.24
CA TRP A 153 21.20 -1.21 8.57
C TRP A 153 21.60 -2.49 9.35
N LEU A 154 20.79 -3.55 9.26
CA LEU A 154 21.11 -4.84 9.91
C LEU A 154 22.38 -5.48 9.36
N GLN A 155 22.70 -5.26 8.08
CA GLN A 155 23.93 -5.77 7.46
C GLN A 155 25.19 -5.15 8.09
N GLU A 156 25.12 -3.90 8.55
CA GLU A 156 26.23 -3.23 9.23
C GLU A 156 26.42 -3.72 10.68
N VAL A 157 25.33 -4.15 11.32
CA VAL A 157 25.32 -4.47 12.76
C VAL A 157 25.48 -5.98 13.03
N GLN A 158 25.06 -6.84 12.10
CA GLN A 158 24.93 -8.28 12.34
C GLN A 158 25.51 -9.13 11.20
N GLU A 159 26.43 -10.05 11.54
CA GLU A 159 27.09 -10.92 10.55
C GLU A 159 26.13 -11.88 9.84
N TRP A 160 25.07 -12.35 10.51
CA TRP A 160 24.08 -13.24 9.89
C TRP A 160 23.31 -12.54 8.75
N ALA A 161 23.13 -11.22 8.84
CA ALA A 161 22.42 -10.44 7.83
C ALA A 161 23.22 -10.33 6.52
N LEU A 162 24.55 -10.45 6.55
CA LEU A 162 25.41 -10.48 5.36
C LEU A 162 25.07 -11.64 4.41
N THR A 163 24.42 -12.71 4.90
CA THR A 163 24.03 -13.84 4.05
C THR A 163 22.65 -13.68 3.41
N ILE A 164 21.76 -12.89 4.02
CA ILE A 164 20.35 -12.75 3.62
C ILE A 164 20.12 -11.47 2.83
N THR A 165 20.69 -10.36 3.28
CA THR A 165 20.51 -9.03 2.68
C THR A 165 20.90 -8.96 1.19
N PRO A 166 21.99 -9.60 0.73
CA PRO A 166 22.32 -9.64 -0.70
C PRO A 166 21.24 -10.32 -1.55
N ARG A 167 20.46 -11.25 -0.98
CA ARG A 167 19.37 -11.92 -1.70
C ARG A 167 18.23 -10.95 -2.03
N PHE A 168 18.07 -9.88 -1.24
CA PHE A 168 17.06 -8.84 -1.46
C PHE A 168 17.60 -7.62 -2.23
N LEU A 169 18.88 -7.27 -2.07
CA LEU A 169 19.46 -6.06 -2.66
C LEU A 169 20.26 -6.30 -3.96
N ALA A 170 20.87 -7.47 -4.16
CA ALA A 170 21.84 -7.68 -5.24
C ALA A 170 21.23 -7.99 -6.63
N ARG A 171 19.89 -8.05 -6.76
CA ARG A 171 19.21 -8.47 -8.01
C ARG A 171 18.28 -7.43 -8.62
N GLY A 172 18.52 -6.15 -8.32
CA GLY A 172 17.76 -5.04 -8.90
C GLY A 172 16.32 -5.00 -8.40
N ILE A 173 15.37 -4.71 -9.31
CA ILE A 173 14.00 -4.31 -8.95
C ILE A 173 13.10 -5.42 -8.40
N ILE A 174 13.39 -6.70 -8.65
CA ILE A 174 12.43 -7.79 -8.43
C ILE A 174 12.14 -8.03 -6.93
N PRO A 175 13.14 -8.20 -6.04
CA PRO A 175 12.84 -8.40 -4.63
C PRO A 175 12.07 -7.22 -3.99
N PRO A 176 12.43 -5.94 -4.21
CA PRO A 176 11.62 -4.80 -3.76
C PRO A 176 10.16 -4.85 -4.24
N LEU A 177 9.91 -5.22 -5.50
CA LEU A 177 8.55 -5.36 -6.02
C LEU A 177 7.79 -6.51 -5.37
N THR A 178 8.44 -7.66 -5.14
CA THR A 178 7.78 -8.80 -4.46
C THR A 178 7.37 -8.43 -3.04
N LEU A 179 8.25 -7.74 -2.29
CA LEU A 179 7.96 -7.25 -0.94
C LEU A 179 6.85 -6.21 -0.94
N PHE A 180 6.89 -5.26 -1.89
CA PHE A 180 5.84 -4.28 -2.06
C PHE A 180 4.46 -4.93 -2.28
N LEU A 181 4.37 -5.88 -3.22
CA LEU A 181 3.14 -6.62 -3.48
C LEU A 181 2.67 -7.38 -2.24
N PHE A 182 3.59 -8.04 -1.54
CA PHE A 182 3.28 -8.78 -0.31
C PHE A 182 2.70 -7.86 0.77
N PHE A 183 3.35 -6.75 1.08
CA PHE A 183 2.85 -5.79 2.07
C PHE A 183 1.52 -5.18 1.66
N TRP A 184 1.35 -4.85 0.38
CA TRP A 184 0.09 -4.30 -0.12
C TRP A 184 -1.05 -5.31 0.02
N GLY A 185 -0.82 -6.56 -0.37
CA GLY A 185 -1.77 -7.65 -0.19
C GLY A 185 -2.16 -7.86 1.27
N ILE A 186 -1.16 -7.94 2.17
CA ILE A 186 -1.41 -8.08 3.61
C ILE A 186 -2.21 -6.92 4.17
N LEU A 187 -1.87 -5.67 3.83
CA LEU A 187 -2.59 -4.50 4.35
C LEU A 187 -4.05 -4.48 3.88
N LEU A 188 -4.31 -4.83 2.63
CA LEU A 188 -5.68 -4.96 2.11
C LEU A 188 -6.47 -6.02 2.89
N LEU A 189 -5.87 -7.20 3.10
CA LEU A 189 -6.51 -8.31 3.79
C LEU A 189 -6.69 -8.04 5.28
N LEU A 190 -5.71 -7.47 5.97
CA LEU A 190 -5.81 -7.11 7.39
C LEU A 190 -6.87 -6.05 7.62
N SER A 191 -6.95 -5.04 6.74
CA SER A 191 -8.01 -4.04 6.85
C SER A 191 -9.39 -4.64 6.60
N LYS A 192 -9.54 -5.57 5.65
CA LYS A 192 -10.80 -6.30 5.44
C LYS A 192 -11.15 -7.16 6.64
N TRP A 193 -10.20 -7.92 7.16
CA TRP A 193 -10.36 -8.74 8.35
C TRP A 193 -10.84 -7.90 9.54
N TRP A 194 -10.20 -6.75 9.76
CA TRP A 194 -10.59 -5.79 10.79
C TRP A 194 -12.03 -5.32 10.59
N ASN A 195 -12.39 -4.89 9.37
CA ASN A 195 -13.76 -4.48 9.06
C ASN A 195 -14.76 -5.60 9.34
N THR A 196 -14.54 -6.80 8.80
CA THR A 196 -15.42 -7.96 9.01
C THR A 196 -15.56 -8.29 10.49
N PHE A 197 -14.48 -8.24 11.25
CA PHE A 197 -14.50 -8.46 12.69
C PHE A 197 -15.39 -7.45 13.42
N TYR A 198 -15.28 -6.17 13.09
CA TYR A 198 -16.15 -5.11 13.64
C TYR A 198 -17.62 -5.29 13.26
N LEU A 199 -17.92 -5.66 12.02
CA LEU A 199 -19.29 -5.91 11.58
C LEU A 199 -19.89 -7.11 12.31
N ARG A 200 -19.12 -8.20 12.45
CA ARG A 200 -19.54 -9.39 13.20
C ARG A 200 -19.83 -9.05 14.66
N LEU A 201 -18.97 -8.27 15.31
CA LEU A 201 -19.22 -7.78 16.67
C LEU A 201 -20.49 -6.93 16.75
N SER A 202 -20.74 -6.10 15.74
CA SER A 202 -21.93 -5.24 15.68
C SER A 202 -23.22 -6.06 15.54
N ILE A 203 -23.23 -7.10 14.71
CA ILE A 203 -24.37 -8.02 14.54
C ILE A 203 -24.64 -8.78 15.86
N ASN A 204 -23.62 -9.36 16.48
CA ASN A 204 -23.78 -10.08 17.74
C ASN A 204 -24.28 -9.17 18.89
N ARG A 205 -23.86 -7.90 18.90
CA ARG A 205 -24.37 -6.90 19.86
C ARG A 205 -25.83 -6.53 19.61
N TRP A 206 -26.27 -6.55 18.35
CA TRP A 206 -27.67 -6.32 18.02
C TRP A 206 -28.58 -7.46 18.49
N GLU A 207 -28.13 -8.71 18.36
CA GLU A 207 -28.83 -9.90 18.89
C GLU A 207 -29.02 -9.84 20.42
N SER A 208 -28.11 -9.19 21.15
CA SER A 208 -28.11 -9.14 22.62
C SER A 208 -28.85 -7.93 23.23
N GLY A 209 -29.49 -7.05 22.43
CA GLY A 209 -30.46 -6.06 22.93
C GLY A 209 -29.90 -4.84 23.68
N VAL A 210 -28.80 -4.24 23.21
CA VAL A 210 -28.06 -3.14 23.89
C VAL A 210 -28.77 -1.75 23.84
N PRO A 211 -28.68 -0.91 24.89
CA PRO A 211 -29.29 0.44 24.98
C PRO A 211 -28.73 1.51 24.02
N ILE A 212 -29.49 2.60 23.91
CA ILE A 212 -29.65 3.52 22.76
C ILE A 212 -28.43 4.38 22.37
N ASN A 213 -27.39 4.52 23.21
CA ASN A 213 -26.34 5.54 23.02
C ASN A 213 -25.23 5.19 21.98
N GLU A 214 -25.09 3.93 21.54
CA GLU A 214 -24.09 3.51 20.52
C GLU A 214 -24.72 3.20 19.14
N ARG A 215 -26.00 3.55 18.92
CA ARG A 215 -26.78 3.08 17.78
C ARG A 215 -26.43 3.70 16.42
N SER A 216 -25.51 4.65 16.28
CA SER A 216 -25.36 5.40 15.01
C SER A 216 -25.11 4.51 13.78
N ASN A 217 -24.26 3.48 13.89
CA ASN A 217 -24.00 2.54 12.80
C ASN A 217 -25.07 1.43 12.73
N LEU A 218 -25.62 1.00 13.87
CA LEU A 218 -26.66 -0.04 13.93
C LEU A 218 -28.01 0.44 13.41
N ASP A 219 -28.37 1.69 13.68
CA ASP A 219 -29.53 2.37 13.13
C ASP A 219 -29.35 2.63 11.63
N ARG A 220 -28.12 2.89 11.17
CA ARG A 220 -27.82 2.95 9.73
C ARG A 220 -28.07 1.61 9.06
N VAL A 221 -27.52 0.53 9.60
CA VAL A 221 -27.79 -0.83 9.12
C VAL A 221 -29.30 -1.10 9.19
N ARG A 222 -29.99 -0.75 10.28
CA ARG A 222 -31.46 -0.89 10.41
C ARG A 222 -32.24 -0.12 9.35
N ASN A 223 -31.86 1.12 9.08
CA ASN A 223 -32.57 1.97 8.13
C ASN A 223 -32.41 1.47 6.70
N VAL A 224 -31.25 0.88 6.35
CA VAL A 224 -31.09 0.11 5.10
C VAL A 224 -32.01 -1.10 5.10
N MET A 225 -32.08 -1.82 6.22
CA MET A 225 -32.82 -3.08 6.37
C MET A 225 -34.36 -2.95 6.37
N ASN A 226 -34.92 -1.76 6.54
CA ASN A 226 -36.37 -1.59 6.71
C ASN A 226 -37.17 -1.49 5.39
N ASP A 227 -36.51 -1.39 4.23
CA ASP A 227 -37.20 -1.28 2.95
C ASP A 227 -37.41 -2.67 2.30
N ALA A 228 -38.54 -3.29 2.62
CA ALA A 228 -38.90 -4.64 2.18
C ALA A 228 -38.95 -4.78 0.64
N ASN A 229 -39.35 -3.71 -0.06
CA ASN A 229 -39.55 -3.73 -1.50
C ASN A 229 -38.22 -3.70 -2.29
N MET A 230 -37.10 -3.33 -1.63
CA MET A 230 -35.77 -3.20 -2.27
C MET A 230 -34.71 -4.11 -1.64
N PHE A 231 -35.08 -4.99 -0.71
CA PHE A 231 -34.14 -5.83 0.04
C PHE A 231 -33.25 -6.71 -0.86
N GLU A 232 -33.84 -7.41 -1.84
CA GLU A 232 -33.09 -8.30 -2.73
C GLU A 232 -32.07 -7.52 -3.58
N ASP A 233 -32.43 -6.33 -4.05
CA ASP A 233 -31.53 -5.46 -4.82
C ASP A 233 -30.37 -4.94 -3.96
N GLN A 234 -30.65 -4.51 -2.73
CA GLN A 234 -29.62 -4.08 -1.80
C GLN A 234 -28.66 -5.23 -1.45
N MET A 235 -29.18 -6.44 -1.19
CA MET A 235 -28.34 -7.60 -0.86
C MET A 235 -27.49 -8.03 -2.07
N ARG A 236 -28.06 -8.05 -3.28
CA ARG A 236 -27.30 -8.28 -4.52
C ARG A 236 -26.19 -7.26 -4.69
N PHE A 237 -26.46 -5.99 -4.40
CA PHE A 237 -25.45 -4.93 -4.45
C PHE A 237 -24.32 -5.16 -3.43
N LEU A 238 -24.63 -5.55 -2.18
CA LEU A 238 -23.61 -5.85 -1.17
C LEU A 238 -22.74 -7.05 -1.55
N TRP A 239 -23.32 -8.13 -2.07
CA TRP A 239 -22.59 -9.29 -2.58
C TRP A 239 -21.69 -8.95 -3.76
N ARG A 240 -22.19 -8.17 -4.72
CA ARG A 240 -21.37 -7.68 -5.83
C ARG A 240 -20.20 -6.83 -5.33
N ARG A 241 -20.45 -5.94 -4.37
CA ARG A 241 -19.42 -5.07 -3.79
C ARG A 241 -18.36 -5.88 -3.05
N HIS A 242 -18.77 -6.93 -2.34
CA HIS A 242 -17.87 -7.92 -1.75
C HIS A 242 -16.95 -8.53 -2.82
N ASP A 243 -17.50 -9.09 -3.89
CA ASP A 243 -16.68 -9.75 -4.92
C ASP A 243 -15.71 -8.79 -5.61
N GLU A 244 -16.17 -7.58 -5.94
CA GLU A 244 -15.34 -6.53 -6.52
C GLU A 244 -14.17 -6.14 -5.61
N SER A 245 -14.38 -6.12 -4.28
CA SER A 245 -13.35 -5.74 -3.32
C SER A 245 -12.20 -6.76 -3.19
N TYR A 246 -12.41 -8.00 -3.63
CA TYR A 246 -11.39 -9.06 -3.63
C TYR A 246 -10.60 -9.15 -4.94
N LEU A 247 -10.95 -8.38 -5.97
CA LEU A 247 -10.25 -8.39 -7.25
C LEU A 247 -8.76 -8.05 -7.10
N VAL A 248 -8.44 -6.96 -6.38
CA VAL A 248 -7.05 -6.51 -6.19
C VAL A 248 -6.24 -7.49 -5.32
N PRO A 249 -6.71 -7.94 -4.13
CA PRO A 249 -6.00 -8.96 -3.36
C PRO A 249 -5.75 -10.27 -4.12
N ARG A 250 -6.71 -10.73 -4.94
CA ARG A 250 -6.55 -11.91 -5.80
C ARG A 250 -5.48 -11.68 -6.87
N TYR A 251 -5.50 -10.53 -7.53
CA TYR A 251 -4.49 -10.18 -8.51
C TYR A 251 -3.09 -10.11 -7.90
N ILE A 252 -2.93 -9.49 -6.73
CA ILE A 252 -1.64 -9.43 -6.01
C ILE A 252 -1.17 -10.85 -5.68
N SER A 253 -2.04 -11.70 -5.14
CA SER A 253 -1.71 -13.09 -4.79
C SER A 253 -1.23 -13.91 -5.99
N PHE A 254 -1.78 -13.62 -7.18
CA PHE A 254 -1.34 -14.16 -8.47
C PHE A 254 -0.03 -13.53 -8.97
N ALA A 255 0.14 -12.21 -8.83
CA ALA A 255 1.29 -11.49 -9.36
C ALA A 255 2.58 -11.80 -8.60
N THR A 256 2.52 -11.98 -7.27
CA THR A 256 3.68 -12.30 -6.43
C THR A 256 4.49 -13.52 -6.93
N PRO A 257 3.89 -14.71 -7.16
CA PRO A 257 4.64 -15.88 -7.64
C PRO A 257 5.12 -15.72 -9.09
N VAL A 258 4.33 -15.07 -9.95
CA VAL A 258 4.73 -14.77 -11.34
C VAL A 258 5.97 -13.88 -11.36
N LEU A 259 6.04 -12.88 -10.48
CA LEU A 259 7.20 -12.01 -10.35
C LEU A 259 8.46 -12.78 -9.89
N GLY A 260 8.28 -13.77 -9.01
CA GLY A 260 9.35 -14.72 -8.65
C GLY A 260 9.86 -15.51 -9.87
N PHE A 261 8.96 -16.08 -10.67
CA PHE A 261 9.34 -16.76 -11.93
C PHE A 261 10.04 -15.83 -12.93
N ILE A 262 9.63 -14.56 -13.04
CA ILE A 262 10.35 -13.58 -13.85
C ILE A 262 11.79 -13.41 -13.34
N GLY A 263 11.99 -13.44 -12.01
CA GLY A 263 13.30 -13.44 -11.37
C GLY A 263 14.19 -14.63 -11.76
N THR A 264 13.66 -15.86 -11.79
CA THR A 264 14.44 -17.02 -12.26
C THR A 264 14.79 -16.91 -13.73
N VAL A 265 13.85 -16.52 -14.59
CA VAL A 265 14.08 -16.40 -16.04
C VAL A 265 15.22 -15.41 -16.31
N LEU A 266 15.19 -14.26 -15.65
CA LEU A 266 16.29 -13.29 -15.74
C LEU A 266 17.60 -13.87 -15.21
N GLY A 267 17.56 -14.67 -14.15
CA GLY A 267 18.76 -15.28 -13.60
C GLY A 267 19.39 -16.36 -14.45
N ILE A 268 18.57 -17.18 -15.09
CA ILE A 268 19.01 -18.17 -16.06
C ILE A 268 19.62 -17.47 -17.28
N SER A 269 18.99 -16.38 -17.76
CA SER A 269 19.50 -15.60 -18.89
C SER A 269 20.89 -15.00 -18.60
N LEU A 270 21.06 -14.37 -17.43
CA LEU A 270 22.34 -13.79 -17.01
C LEU A 270 23.43 -14.85 -16.81
N ALA A 271 23.09 -15.99 -16.20
CA ALA A 271 24.04 -17.10 -16.02
C ALA A 271 24.47 -17.70 -17.36
N ALA A 272 23.53 -17.87 -18.30
CA ALA A 272 23.83 -18.32 -19.65
C ALA A 272 24.74 -17.35 -20.40
N ASP A 273 24.57 -16.04 -20.20
CA ASP A 273 25.47 -15.02 -20.79
C ASP A 273 26.88 -15.08 -20.20
N GLY A 274 26.99 -15.24 -18.88
CA GLY A 274 28.27 -15.44 -18.20
C GLY A 274 29.02 -16.67 -18.74
N ILE A 275 28.33 -17.81 -18.86
CA ILE A 275 28.92 -19.05 -19.38
C ILE A 275 29.38 -18.89 -20.84
N ARG A 276 28.58 -18.23 -21.70
CA ARG A 276 28.98 -17.96 -23.10
C ARG A 276 30.27 -17.16 -23.19
N LYS A 277 30.42 -16.13 -22.35
CA LYS A 277 31.65 -15.30 -22.33
C LYS A 277 32.87 -16.12 -21.97
N ILE A 278 32.75 -17.02 -20.99
CA ILE A 278 33.84 -17.88 -20.52
C ILE A 278 34.26 -18.89 -21.60
N ILE A 279 33.28 -19.56 -22.24
CA ILE A 279 33.55 -20.53 -23.33
C ILE A 279 34.20 -19.84 -24.55
N GLY A 280 33.94 -18.54 -24.77
CA GLY A 280 34.55 -17.75 -25.84
C GLY A 280 35.98 -17.28 -25.55
N THR A 281 36.52 -17.51 -24.34
CA THR A 281 37.88 -17.12 -23.93
C THR A 281 38.82 -18.32 -23.95
N ASP A 282 40.04 -18.14 -24.47
CA ASP A 282 41.12 -19.15 -24.55
C ASP A 282 41.78 -19.47 -23.18
N SER A 283 41.07 -19.27 -22.06
CA SER A 283 41.58 -19.49 -20.72
C SER A 283 41.66 -20.99 -20.39
N GLY A 284 42.87 -21.47 -20.10
CA GLY A 284 43.13 -22.87 -19.75
C GLY A 284 42.38 -23.38 -18.50
N LEU A 285 42.43 -24.70 -18.31
CA LEU A 285 41.59 -25.49 -17.38
C LEU A 285 41.59 -25.04 -15.90
N SER A 286 42.60 -24.30 -15.42
CA SER A 286 42.71 -23.84 -14.03
C SER A 286 41.93 -22.55 -13.73
N GLY A 287 41.72 -21.66 -14.72
CA GLY A 287 40.89 -20.45 -14.58
C GLY A 287 39.39 -20.73 -14.67
N LEU A 288 39.05 -21.82 -15.37
CA LEU A 288 37.68 -22.20 -15.69
C LEU A 288 36.81 -22.45 -14.44
N SER A 289 37.37 -22.96 -13.34
CA SER A 289 36.60 -23.28 -12.12
C SER A 289 36.08 -22.04 -11.38
N ASN A 290 36.93 -21.03 -11.19
CA ASN A 290 36.54 -19.75 -10.59
C ASN A 290 35.65 -18.93 -11.52
N GLU A 291 35.94 -18.97 -12.82
CA GLU A 291 35.12 -18.32 -13.84
C GLU A 291 33.71 -18.92 -13.89
N LEU A 292 33.56 -20.26 -13.90
CA LEU A 292 32.26 -20.93 -13.81
C LEU A 292 31.49 -20.55 -12.55
N GLY A 293 32.18 -20.51 -11.40
CA GLY A 293 31.59 -20.12 -10.13
C GLY A 293 30.94 -18.74 -10.18
N SER A 294 31.63 -17.76 -10.80
CA SER A 294 31.09 -16.40 -10.96
C SER A 294 29.92 -16.33 -11.95
N ALA A 295 29.92 -17.15 -13.02
CA ALA A 295 28.81 -17.20 -13.97
C ALA A 295 27.56 -17.90 -13.42
N ILE A 296 27.71 -18.84 -12.48
CA ILE A 296 26.59 -19.57 -11.87
C ILE A 296 26.03 -18.84 -10.64
N ALA A 297 26.82 -18.00 -9.96
CA ALA A 297 26.38 -17.25 -8.77
C ALA A 297 25.04 -16.48 -8.96
N PRO A 298 24.80 -15.79 -10.10
CA PRO A 298 23.49 -15.18 -10.37
C PRO A 298 22.34 -16.19 -10.30
N LEU A 299 22.52 -17.40 -10.83
CA LEU A 299 21.48 -18.43 -10.87
C LEU A 299 21.06 -18.87 -9.47
N GLY A 300 22.01 -19.10 -8.57
CA GLY A 300 21.73 -19.48 -7.18
C GLY A 300 20.88 -18.43 -6.45
N ILE A 301 21.25 -17.15 -6.58
CA ILE A 301 20.50 -16.04 -5.99
C ILE A 301 19.09 -15.94 -6.60
N ALA A 302 18.91 -16.26 -7.89
CA ALA A 302 17.61 -16.24 -8.55
C ALA A 302 16.64 -17.30 -8.01
N PHE A 303 17.16 -18.47 -7.67
CA PHE A 303 16.35 -19.50 -7.01
C PHE A 303 15.95 -19.09 -5.60
N ASP A 304 16.87 -18.48 -4.84
CA ASP A 304 16.58 -17.96 -3.50
C ASP A 304 15.47 -16.89 -3.52
N THR A 305 15.54 -15.91 -4.43
CA THR A 305 14.51 -14.86 -4.55
C THR A 305 13.15 -15.45 -4.92
N THR A 306 13.13 -16.49 -5.73
CA THR A 306 11.90 -17.17 -6.14
C THR A 306 11.31 -18.00 -5.01
N LEU A 307 12.14 -18.69 -4.24
CA LEU A 307 11.71 -19.39 -3.04
C LEU A 307 11.04 -18.43 -2.06
N ILE A 308 11.63 -17.25 -1.86
CA ILE A 308 11.04 -16.19 -1.04
C ILE A 308 9.68 -15.75 -1.60
N ALA A 309 9.60 -15.42 -2.90
CA ALA A 309 8.37 -14.98 -3.54
C ALA A 309 7.24 -16.03 -3.43
N LEU A 310 7.54 -17.31 -3.65
CA LEU A 310 6.59 -18.41 -3.50
C LEU A 310 6.14 -18.57 -2.05
N SER A 311 7.07 -18.50 -1.09
CA SER A 311 6.77 -18.61 0.33
C SER A 311 5.83 -17.49 0.79
N LEU A 312 6.10 -16.25 0.38
CA LEU A 312 5.26 -15.09 0.64
C LEU A 312 3.87 -15.23 -0.02
N SER A 313 3.81 -15.74 -1.26
CA SER A 313 2.56 -15.97 -1.99
C SER A 313 1.67 -17.02 -1.30
N ILE A 314 2.25 -18.11 -0.78
CA ILE A 314 1.51 -19.13 -0.04
C ILE A 314 0.87 -18.51 1.21
N ALA A 315 1.64 -17.74 1.98
CA ALA A 315 1.13 -17.05 3.17
C ALA A 315 0.00 -16.07 2.79
N LEU A 316 0.19 -15.30 1.72
CA LEU A 316 -0.81 -14.32 1.27
C LEU A 316 -2.10 -14.98 0.78
N THR A 317 -1.99 -16.06 0.01
CA THR A 317 -3.14 -16.80 -0.52
C THR A 317 -3.94 -17.49 0.59
N LEU A 318 -3.25 -18.01 1.62
CA LEU A 318 -3.91 -18.56 2.80
C LEU A 318 -4.69 -17.48 3.56
N LEU A 319 -4.07 -16.32 3.81
CA LEU A 319 -4.75 -15.20 4.45
C LEU A 319 -5.96 -14.73 3.64
N LEU A 320 -5.84 -14.63 2.32
CA LEU A 320 -6.94 -14.29 1.42
C LEU A 320 -8.12 -15.23 1.60
N ALA A 321 -7.89 -16.54 1.59
CA ALA A 321 -8.93 -17.54 1.76
C ALA A 321 -9.62 -17.45 3.13
N LEU A 322 -8.87 -17.22 4.21
CA LEU A 322 -9.41 -17.10 5.56
C LEU A 322 -10.29 -15.85 5.73
N VAL A 323 -9.82 -14.70 5.23
CA VAL A 323 -10.54 -13.43 5.33
C VAL A 323 -11.80 -13.45 4.47
N GLN A 324 -11.69 -13.90 3.21
CA GLN A 324 -12.84 -14.00 2.31
C GLN A 324 -13.94 -14.91 2.88
N ARG A 325 -13.56 -16.10 3.38
CA ARG A 325 -14.51 -17.01 4.03
C ARG A 325 -15.17 -16.40 5.27
N GLY A 326 -14.45 -15.59 6.02
CA GLY A 326 -14.98 -14.87 7.20
C GLY A 326 -16.01 -13.81 6.82
N GLU A 327 -15.77 -13.07 5.73
CA GLU A 327 -16.64 -12.02 5.23
C GLU A 327 -17.93 -12.61 4.63
N GLU A 328 -17.82 -13.65 3.79
CA GLU A 328 -18.96 -14.37 3.21
C GLU A 328 -19.90 -14.93 4.29
N ARG A 329 -19.35 -15.51 5.37
CA ARG A 329 -20.14 -15.99 6.51
C ARG A 329 -20.90 -14.85 7.19
N THR A 330 -20.26 -13.70 7.35
CA THR A 330 -20.88 -12.53 8.01
C THR A 330 -22.01 -11.97 7.15
N LEU A 331 -21.80 -11.88 5.83
CA LEU A 331 -22.85 -11.49 4.87
C LEU A 331 -24.02 -12.47 4.85
N THR A 332 -23.74 -13.77 4.88
CA THR A 332 -24.79 -14.81 4.94
C THR A 332 -25.63 -14.71 6.21
N VAL A 333 -25.00 -14.47 7.36
CA VAL A 333 -25.70 -14.25 8.64
C VAL A 333 -26.56 -13.00 8.55
N LEU A 334 -26.04 -11.91 7.99
CA LEU A 334 -26.77 -10.66 7.79
C LEU A 334 -28.01 -10.88 6.90
N GLU A 335 -27.85 -11.54 5.76
CA GLU A 335 -28.94 -11.85 4.82
C GLU A 335 -30.04 -12.67 5.49
N ARG A 336 -29.68 -13.70 6.27
CA ARG A 336 -30.65 -14.52 7.01
C ARG A 336 -31.47 -13.69 7.99
N HIS A 337 -30.80 -12.85 8.79
CA HIS A 337 -31.46 -11.99 9.75
C HIS A 337 -32.44 -11.01 9.10
N MET A 338 -32.10 -10.46 7.94
CA MET A 338 -32.99 -9.59 7.18
C MET A 338 -34.22 -10.36 6.68
N LYS A 339 -34.03 -11.54 6.10
CA LYS A 339 -35.12 -12.41 5.61
C LYS A 339 -36.08 -12.82 6.73
N GLU A 340 -35.58 -13.14 7.92
CA GLU A 340 -36.42 -13.50 9.06
C GLU A 340 -37.30 -12.33 9.53
N ARG A 341 -36.76 -11.11 9.58
CA ARG A 341 -37.55 -9.94 9.97
C ARG A 341 -38.63 -9.56 8.96
N LEU A 342 -38.33 -9.67 7.66
CA LEU A 342 -39.30 -9.40 6.59
C LEU A 342 -40.47 -10.38 6.56
N ARG A 343 -40.37 -11.55 7.20
CA ARG A 343 -41.48 -12.50 7.33
C ARG A 343 -42.40 -12.21 8.52
N VAL A 344 -41.93 -11.40 9.48
CA VAL A 344 -42.66 -11.09 10.73
C VAL A 344 -43.54 -9.84 10.59
N HIS A 345 -43.26 -9.00 9.59
CA HIS A 345 -44.12 -7.88 9.16
C HIS A 345 -44.81 -8.29 7.86
#